data_AF-A0A519LWB3-F1
#
_entry.id   AF-A0A519LWB3-F1
#
_cell.length_a   1.000
_cell.length_b   1.000
_cell.length_c   1.000
_cell.angle_alpha   90.00
_cell.angle_beta   90.00
_cell.angle_gamma   90.00
#
_symmetry.space_group_name_H-M   'P 1'
#
loop_
_entity.id
_entity.type
_entity.pdbx_description
1 polymer ?
#
loop_
_entity_poly.entity_id
_entity_poly.type
_entity_poly.pdbx_seq_one_letter_code
_entity_poly.pdbx_strand_id
1 'polypeptide(L)'
;MNHDKNVTTTVGHLIDGQLVADTERTQPVFNPATGQSTTSVALASKATVEAAIASAEAAFPAWRNTPPLKRARVMSKLKVLLEENADKIAALITAEHGKVLSDAHGELQRGIENVEYASYAPELLKGEHSRNVGPSIDSWSEFQAL
;
A
#
# COMPACT_ATOMS: atom_id res chain seq x y z
N MET A 1 24.72 35.80 -7.49
CA MET A 1 23.24 35.68 -7.46
C MET A 1 22.95 34.50 -6.57
N ASN A 2 22.54 34.78 -5.32
CA ASN A 2 22.37 33.75 -4.29
C ASN A 2 21.16 32.89 -4.66
N HIS A 3 21.38 31.61 -4.93
CA HIS A 3 20.30 30.63 -4.98
C HIS A 3 19.88 30.33 -3.54
N ASP A 4 18.96 31.16 -3.03
CA ASP A 4 18.32 30.95 -1.75
C ASP A 4 17.51 29.64 -1.79
N LYS A 5 18.06 28.63 -1.09
CA LYS A 5 17.37 27.56 -0.35
C LYS A 5 16.02 27.12 -0.93
N ASN A 6 16.06 26.25 -1.96
CA ASN A 6 14.90 25.41 -2.24
C ASN A 6 14.64 24.54 -1.00
N VAL A 7 13.51 24.75 -0.34
CA VAL A 7 13.01 23.89 0.72
C VAL A 7 12.73 22.53 0.09
N THR A 8 13.68 21.61 0.22
CA THR A 8 13.50 20.23 -0.21
C THR A 8 12.52 19.58 0.74
N THR A 9 11.31 19.30 0.25
CA THR A 9 10.35 18.49 1.02
C THR A 9 10.91 17.07 1.08
N THR A 10 11.00 16.49 2.27
CA THR A 10 11.49 15.12 2.44
C THR A 10 10.30 14.18 2.62
N VAL A 11 10.15 13.20 1.71
CA VAL A 11 9.21 12.10 1.84
C VAL A 11 9.73 11.15 2.91
N GLY A 12 8.96 11.00 4.00
CA GLY A 12 9.27 10.11 5.12
C GLY A 12 8.61 8.74 4.99
N HIS A 13 8.23 8.16 6.12
CA HIS A 13 7.67 6.82 6.22
C HIS A 13 6.25 6.87 6.80
N LEU A 14 5.42 5.87 6.51
CA LEU A 14 4.13 5.65 7.17
C LEU A 14 4.26 4.42 8.08
N ILE A 15 4.37 4.63 9.39
CA ILE A 15 4.53 3.57 10.39
C ILE A 15 3.47 3.78 11.47
N ASP A 16 2.75 2.70 11.82
CA ASP A 16 1.67 2.73 12.81
C ASP A 16 0.58 3.80 12.52
N GLY A 17 0.30 4.01 11.24
CA GLY A 17 -0.67 5.03 10.79
C GLY A 17 -0.20 6.48 10.94
N GLN A 18 1.08 6.71 11.27
CA GLN A 18 1.67 8.04 11.43
C GLN A 18 2.77 8.32 10.41
N LEU A 19 2.89 9.58 10.00
CA LEU A 19 4.03 10.03 9.19
C LEU A 19 5.26 10.19 10.09
N VAL A 20 6.28 9.39 9.83
CA VAL A 20 7.57 9.44 10.52
C VAL A 20 8.58 10.13 9.61
N ALA A 21 9.10 11.27 10.07
CA ALA A 21 10.21 11.94 9.41
C ALA A 21 11.52 11.26 9.80
N ASP A 22 12.27 10.79 8.81
CA ASP A 22 13.65 10.33 8.94
C ASP A 22 14.48 11.18 7.98
N THR A 23 15.48 11.88 8.49
CA THR A 23 16.29 12.82 7.69
C THR A 23 17.78 12.55 7.82
N GLU A 24 18.20 11.49 8.50
CA GLU A 24 19.62 11.19 8.71
C GLU A 24 20.33 10.86 7.40
N ARG A 25 19.65 10.13 6.52
CA ARG A 25 20.13 9.79 5.18
C ARG A 25 19.01 10.01 4.18
N THR A 26 19.28 10.77 3.13
CA THR A 26 18.28 11.08 2.09
C THR A 26 18.86 10.93 0.70
N GLN A 27 17.98 10.77 -0.29
CA GLN A 27 18.33 10.73 -1.71
C GLN A 27 17.41 11.66 -2.51
N PRO A 28 17.91 12.44 -3.48
CA PRO A 28 17.08 13.28 -4.33
C PRO A 28 16.12 12.46 -5.20
N VAL A 29 14.89 12.98 -5.36
CA VAL A 29 13.89 12.49 -6.32
C VAL A 29 13.80 13.50 -7.45
N PHE A 30 14.16 13.05 -8.66
CA PHE A 30 14.24 13.90 -9.83
C PHE A 30 12.93 13.93 -10.60
N ASN A 31 12.59 15.10 -11.12
CA ASN A 31 11.66 15.22 -12.22
C ASN A 31 12.41 14.92 -13.52
N PRO A 32 12.15 13.80 -14.21
CA PRO A 32 12.93 13.38 -15.37
C PRO A 32 12.74 14.27 -16.61
N ALA A 33 11.64 15.02 -16.69
CA ALA A 33 11.40 15.95 -17.80
C ALA A 33 12.28 17.21 -17.69
N THR A 34 12.69 17.60 -16.49
CA THR A 34 13.49 18.81 -16.23
C THR A 34 14.92 18.51 -15.78
N GLY A 35 15.18 17.31 -15.28
CA GLY A 35 16.44 16.92 -14.65
C GLY A 35 16.68 17.55 -13.27
N GLN A 36 15.68 18.23 -12.70
CA GLN A 36 15.80 18.93 -11.42
C GLN A 36 15.15 18.13 -10.29
N SER A 37 15.66 18.31 -9.06
CA SER A 37 15.12 17.69 -7.84
C SER A 37 14.60 18.77 -6.90
N THR A 38 13.33 18.68 -6.52
CA THR A 38 12.70 19.55 -5.49
C THR A 38 12.26 18.78 -4.25
N THR A 39 12.37 17.45 -4.31
CA THR A 39 11.98 16.50 -3.26
C THR A 39 13.16 15.59 -2.95
N SER A 40 13.28 15.16 -1.70
CA SER A 40 14.16 14.07 -1.29
C SER A 40 13.34 12.95 -0.66
N VAL A 41 13.85 11.72 -0.71
CA VAL A 41 13.27 10.58 0.01
C VAL A 41 14.19 10.19 1.16
N ALA A 42 13.59 9.89 2.31
CA ALA A 42 14.28 9.34 3.47
C ALA A 42 14.75 7.90 3.21
N LEU A 43 16.02 7.61 3.49
CA LEU A 43 16.58 6.26 3.33
C LEU A 43 16.63 5.55 4.69
N ALA A 44 15.56 4.84 5.00
CA ALA A 44 15.33 4.16 6.28
C ALA A 44 16.56 3.39 6.80
N SER A 45 16.85 3.56 8.09
CA SER A 45 17.81 2.75 8.84
C SER A 45 17.26 1.36 9.16
N LYS A 46 18.12 0.46 9.66
CA LYS A 46 17.67 -0.83 10.22
C LYS A 46 16.65 -0.64 11.33
N ALA A 47 16.87 0.32 12.23
CA ALA A 47 15.98 0.60 13.35
C ALA A 47 14.60 1.11 12.87
N THR A 48 14.57 1.94 11.84
CA THR A 48 13.32 2.44 11.22
C THR A 48 12.51 1.27 10.64
N VAL A 49 13.18 0.30 9.98
CA VAL A 49 12.54 -0.91 9.46
C VAL A 49 12.06 -1.83 10.59
N GLU A 50 12.85 -2.02 11.64
CA GLU A 50 12.45 -2.81 12.82
C GLU A 50 11.20 -2.24 13.51
N ALA A 51 11.05 -0.91 13.55
CA ALA A 51 9.85 -0.25 14.06
C ALA A 51 8.62 -0.56 13.18
N ALA A 52 8.76 -0.57 11.85
CA ALA A 52 7.69 -0.95 10.94
C ALA A 52 7.30 -2.43 11.10
N ILE A 53 8.28 -3.33 11.26
CA ILE A 53 8.05 -4.76 11.52
C ILE A 53 7.30 -4.94 12.84
N ALA A 54 7.75 -4.29 13.91
CA ALA A 54 7.11 -4.37 15.22
C ALA A 54 5.65 -3.86 15.18
N SER A 55 5.38 -2.77 14.45
CA SER A 55 4.01 -2.26 14.24
C SER A 55 3.14 -3.26 13.48
N ALA A 56 3.65 -3.87 12.40
CA ALA A 56 2.93 -4.88 11.65
C ALA A 56 2.62 -6.14 12.49
N GLU A 57 3.60 -6.64 13.25
CA GLU A 57 3.46 -7.79 14.15
C GLU A 57 2.42 -7.52 15.23
N ALA A 58 2.42 -6.32 15.82
CA ALA A 58 1.45 -5.92 16.83
C ALA A 58 0.02 -5.85 16.27
N ALA A 59 -0.16 -5.40 15.02
CA ALA A 59 -1.48 -5.31 14.37
C ALA A 59 -2.01 -6.68 13.89
N PHE A 60 -1.13 -7.64 13.63
CA PHE A 60 -1.48 -8.90 12.98
C PHE A 60 -2.54 -9.74 13.72
N PRO A 61 -2.49 -9.97 15.05
CA PRO A 61 -3.48 -10.81 15.73
C PRO A 61 -4.92 -10.32 15.57
N ALA A 62 -5.13 -8.99 15.65
CA ALA A 62 -6.44 -8.39 15.47
C ALA A 62 -6.89 -8.45 14.00
N TRP A 63 -5.97 -8.20 13.06
CA TRP A 63 -6.28 -8.21 11.63
C TRP A 63 -6.55 -9.62 11.08
N ARG A 64 -5.78 -10.62 11.50
CA ARG A 64 -5.96 -12.05 11.15
C ARG A 64 -7.37 -12.52 11.50
N ASN A 65 -7.83 -12.16 12.71
CA ASN A 65 -9.15 -12.53 13.23
C ASN A 65 -10.29 -11.62 12.75
N THR A 66 -9.98 -10.55 12.00
CA THR A 66 -11.02 -9.71 11.40
C THR A 66 -11.76 -10.49 10.31
N PRO A 67 -13.10 -10.55 10.34
CA PRO A 67 -13.87 -11.30 9.33
C PRO A 67 -13.53 -10.87 7.90
N PRO A 68 -13.42 -11.82 6.94
CA PRO A 68 -13.10 -11.49 5.55
C PRO A 68 -13.97 -10.38 4.96
N LEU A 69 -15.27 -10.35 5.29
CA LEU A 69 -16.20 -9.32 4.81
C LEU A 69 -15.86 -7.91 5.34
N LYS A 70 -15.37 -7.78 6.57
CA LYS A 70 -14.93 -6.47 7.09
C LYS A 70 -13.67 -6.01 6.38
N ARG A 71 -12.74 -6.92 6.08
CA ARG A 71 -11.52 -6.61 5.30
C ARG A 71 -11.87 -6.21 3.86
N ALA A 72 -12.80 -6.90 3.22
CA ALA A 72 -13.31 -6.57 1.90
C ALA A 72 -13.87 -5.14 1.81
N ARG A 73 -14.62 -4.69 2.83
CA ARG A 73 -15.14 -3.31 2.88
C ARG A 73 -14.05 -2.24 2.90
N VAL A 74 -12.88 -2.54 3.49
CA VAL A 74 -11.72 -1.64 3.44
C VAL A 74 -11.23 -1.52 1.99
N MET A 75 -11.11 -2.63 1.26
CA MET A 75 -10.73 -2.62 -0.15
C MET A 75 -11.77 -1.89 -1.02
N SER A 76 -13.06 -2.11 -0.78
CA SER A 76 -14.12 -1.37 -1.50
C SER A 76 -14.03 0.14 -1.25
N LYS A 77 -13.72 0.58 -0.03
CA LYS A 77 -13.50 2.00 0.26
C LYS A 77 -12.22 2.52 -0.38
N LEU A 78 -11.15 1.73 -0.38
CA LEU A 78 -9.90 2.09 -1.06
C LEU A 78 -10.12 2.29 -2.56
N LYS A 79 -10.90 1.43 -3.22
CA LYS A 79 -11.29 1.58 -4.63
C LYS A 79 -11.87 2.97 -4.90
N VAL A 80 -12.88 3.36 -4.12
CA VAL A 80 -13.54 4.67 -4.24
C VAL A 80 -12.54 5.82 -4.03
N LEU A 81 -11.69 5.74 -3.00
CA LEU A 81 -10.70 6.79 -2.73
C LEU A 81 -9.64 6.91 -3.84
N LEU A 82 -9.25 5.80 -4.47
CA LEU A 82 -8.32 5.81 -5.60
C LEU A 82 -8.97 6.48 -6.83
N GLU A 83 -10.23 6.17 -7.12
CA GLU A 83 -11.00 6.79 -8.21
C GLU A 83 -11.18 8.30 -7.97
N GLU A 84 -11.57 8.70 -6.75
CA GLU A 84 -11.75 10.11 -6.36
C GLU A 84 -10.45 10.93 -6.46
N ASN A 85 -9.29 10.28 -6.28
CA ASN A 85 -7.98 10.94 -6.30
C ASN A 85 -7.18 10.61 -7.57
N ALA A 86 -7.81 10.09 -8.62
CA ALA A 86 -7.12 9.54 -9.78
C ALA A 86 -6.19 10.56 -10.47
N ASP A 87 -6.69 11.78 -10.73
CA ASP A 87 -5.90 12.84 -11.37
C ASP A 87 -4.68 13.23 -10.53
N LYS A 88 -4.86 13.30 -9.20
CA LYS A 88 -3.77 13.63 -8.27
C LYS A 88 -2.71 12.55 -8.26
N ILE A 89 -3.10 11.27 -8.24
CA ILE A 89 -2.18 10.14 -8.26
C ILE A 89 -1.44 10.07 -9.61
N ALA A 90 -2.16 10.19 -10.72
CA ALA A 90 -1.58 10.19 -12.06
C ALA A 90 -0.56 11.33 -12.24
N ALA A 91 -0.86 12.53 -11.73
CA ALA A 91 0.07 13.66 -11.75
C ALA A 91 1.35 13.38 -10.94
N LEU A 92 1.24 12.73 -9.77
CA LEU A 92 2.40 12.32 -8.97
C LEU A 92 3.27 11.29 -9.69
N ILE A 93 2.64 10.26 -10.30
CA ILE A 93 3.35 9.25 -11.12
C ILE A 93 4.11 9.94 -12.25
N THR A 94 3.44 10.82 -13.01
CA THR A 94 4.07 11.57 -14.10
C THR A 94 5.21 12.46 -13.61
N ALA A 95 5.06 13.13 -12.46
CA ALA A 95 6.05 14.05 -11.93
C ALA A 95 7.39 13.37 -11.60
N GLU A 96 7.36 12.13 -11.10
CA GLU A 96 8.56 11.42 -10.64
C GLU A 96 9.05 10.35 -11.63
N HIS A 97 8.16 9.70 -12.39
CA HIS A 97 8.52 8.69 -13.40
C HIS A 97 8.66 9.28 -14.82
N GLY A 98 7.90 10.33 -15.16
CA GLY A 98 7.97 10.99 -16.47
C GLY A 98 7.12 10.39 -17.59
N LYS A 99 6.22 9.44 -17.29
CA LYS A 99 5.25 8.95 -18.28
C LYS A 99 4.12 9.95 -18.50
N VAL A 100 3.49 9.95 -19.68
CA VAL A 100 2.35 10.83 -19.97
C VAL A 100 1.15 10.51 -19.09
N LEU A 101 0.30 11.50 -18.80
CA LEU A 101 -0.83 11.35 -17.87
C LEU A 101 -1.78 10.22 -18.27
N SER A 102 -2.05 10.03 -19.57
CA SER A 102 -2.91 8.94 -20.05
C SER A 102 -2.38 7.55 -19.67
N ASP A 103 -1.07 7.36 -19.73
CA ASP A 103 -0.43 6.10 -19.35
C ASP A 103 -0.47 5.91 -17.83
N ALA A 104 -0.27 6.98 -17.06
CA ALA A 104 -0.39 6.95 -15.60
C ALA A 104 -1.83 6.63 -15.14
N HIS A 105 -2.85 7.16 -15.83
CA HIS A 105 -4.25 6.77 -15.61
C HIS A 105 -4.49 5.30 -15.93
N GLY A 106 -3.95 4.80 -17.05
CA GLY A 106 -4.04 3.38 -17.41
C GLY A 106 -3.40 2.47 -16.36
N GLU A 107 -2.23 2.83 -15.84
CA GLU A 107 -1.56 2.15 -14.74
C GLU A 107 -2.41 2.13 -13.47
N LEU A 108 -2.92 3.29 -13.05
CA LEU A 108 -3.77 3.40 -11.88
C LEU A 108 -5.05 2.55 -12.03
N GLN A 109 -5.68 2.58 -13.20
CA GLN A 109 -6.87 1.80 -13.49
C GLN A 109 -6.60 0.30 -13.31
N ARG A 110 -5.43 -0.18 -13.76
CA ARG A 110 -5.06 -1.59 -13.54
C ARG A 110 -4.85 -1.93 -12.07
N GLY A 111 -4.28 -1.01 -11.28
CA GLY A 111 -4.18 -1.15 -9.84
C GLY A 111 -5.55 -1.19 -9.14
N ILE A 112 -6.48 -0.32 -9.55
CA ILE A 112 -7.86 -0.29 -9.05
C ILE A 112 -8.56 -1.64 -9.30
N GLU A 113 -8.35 -2.26 -10.45
CA GLU A 113 -8.92 -3.58 -10.74
C GLU A 113 -8.34 -4.70 -9.86
N ASN A 114 -7.08 -4.59 -9.42
CA ASN A 114 -6.54 -5.50 -8.40
C ASN A 114 -7.23 -5.28 -7.03
N VAL A 115 -7.47 -4.03 -6.64
CA VAL A 115 -8.19 -3.70 -5.39
C VAL A 115 -9.63 -4.21 -5.45
N GLU A 116 -10.29 -4.10 -6.61
CA GLU A 116 -11.63 -4.64 -6.83
C GLU A 116 -11.66 -6.16 -6.67
N TYR A 117 -10.72 -6.89 -7.30
CA TYR A 117 -10.63 -8.33 -7.13
C TYR A 117 -10.36 -8.73 -5.67
N ALA A 118 -9.48 -8.01 -4.97
CA ALA A 118 -9.20 -8.23 -3.55
C ALA A 118 -10.43 -8.03 -2.65
N SER A 119 -11.39 -7.18 -3.05
CA SER A 119 -12.65 -7.01 -2.32
C SER A 119 -13.54 -8.27 -2.32
N TYR A 120 -13.29 -9.22 -3.23
CA TYR A 120 -13.97 -10.51 -3.26
C TYR A 120 -13.35 -11.56 -2.33
N ALA A 121 -12.40 -11.18 -1.47
CA ALA A 121 -11.76 -12.08 -0.49
C ALA A 121 -12.70 -13.04 0.29
N PRO A 122 -13.95 -12.67 0.68
CA PRO A 122 -14.85 -13.61 1.35
C PRO A 122 -15.24 -14.81 0.50
N GLU A 123 -15.30 -14.65 -0.83
CA GLU A 123 -15.53 -15.75 -1.77
C GLU A 123 -14.23 -16.52 -2.00
N LEU A 124 -13.15 -15.79 -2.27
CA LEU A 124 -11.85 -16.35 -2.68
C LEU A 124 -11.17 -17.20 -1.59
N LEU A 125 -11.52 -16.99 -0.31
CA LEU A 125 -10.88 -17.67 0.83
C LEU A 125 -11.71 -18.81 1.42
N LYS A 126 -12.85 -19.16 0.83
CA LYS A 126 -13.62 -20.31 1.32
C LYS A 126 -12.80 -21.59 1.19
N GLY A 127 -12.65 -22.29 2.30
CA GLY A 127 -12.18 -23.67 2.29
C GLY A 127 -13.32 -24.63 1.95
N GLU A 128 -13.02 -25.92 2.08
CA GLU A 128 -13.96 -27.00 1.82
C GLU A 128 -14.34 -27.67 3.14
N HIS A 129 -15.59 -28.12 3.26
CA HIS A 129 -16.07 -28.86 4.43
C HIS A 129 -16.70 -30.18 3.99
N SER A 130 -16.22 -31.29 4.55
CA SER A 130 -16.70 -32.64 4.29
C SER A 130 -17.23 -33.26 5.58
N ARG A 131 -18.54 -33.52 5.62
CA ARG A 131 -19.21 -34.17 6.76
C ARG A 131 -19.09 -35.69 6.65
N ASN A 132 -18.80 -36.37 7.76
CA ASN A 132 -18.68 -37.83 7.84
C ASN A 132 -17.70 -38.45 6.82
N VAL A 133 -16.48 -37.90 6.72
CA VAL A 133 -15.39 -38.56 5.97
C VAL A 133 -15.04 -39.94 6.58
N GLY A 134 -15.37 -40.13 7.86
CA GLY A 134 -15.54 -41.42 8.52
C GLY A 134 -16.75 -41.37 9.47
N PRO A 135 -17.11 -42.50 10.13
CA PRO A 135 -18.24 -42.52 11.06
C PRO A 135 -18.07 -41.48 12.20
N SER A 136 -18.90 -40.43 12.18
CA SER A 136 -18.83 -39.31 13.13
C SER A 136 -17.50 -38.52 13.09
N ILE A 137 -16.86 -38.44 11.92
CA ILE A 137 -15.63 -37.66 11.70
C ILE A 137 -15.86 -36.67 10.55
N ASP A 138 -15.77 -35.39 10.86
CA ASP A 138 -15.78 -34.31 9.86
C ASP A 138 -14.35 -33.87 9.53
N SER A 139 -14.16 -33.31 8.34
CA SER A 139 -12.89 -32.75 7.89
C SER A 139 -13.13 -31.46 7.12
N TRP A 140 -12.21 -30.51 7.24
CA TRP A 140 -12.27 -29.25 6.50
C TRP A 140 -10.88 -28.70 6.19
N SER A 141 -10.81 -27.81 5.21
CA SER A 141 -9.61 -27.07 4.85
C SER A 141 -9.78 -25.58 5.15
N GLU A 142 -8.68 -24.90 5.47
CA GLU A 142 -8.66 -23.46 5.71
C GLU A 142 -7.43 -22.82 5.05
N PHE A 143 -7.63 -21.65 4.46
CA PHE A 143 -6.54 -20.80 3.97
C PHE A 143 -6.27 -19.69 4.99
N GLN A 144 -5.37 -19.97 5.93
CA GLN A 144 -5.00 -19.01 6.96
C GLN A 144 -3.87 -18.08 6.52
N ALA A 145 -3.84 -16.87 7.10
CA ALA A 145 -2.72 -15.95 6.91
C ALA A 145 -1.44 -16.53 7.57
N LEU A 146 -0.30 -16.34 6.89
CA LEU A 146 1.04 -16.70 7.39
C LEU A 146 1.49 -15.75 8.49
#